data_AF-A0A2L2X7F2-F1
#
_entry.id   AF-A0A2L2X7F2-F1
#
_cell.length_a   1.000
_cell.length_b   1.000
_cell.length_c   1.000
_cell.angle_alpha   90.00
_cell.angle_beta   90.00
_cell.angle_gamma   90.00
#
_symmetry.space_group_name_H-M   'P 1'
#
loop_
_entity.id
_entity.type
_entity.pdbx_description
1 polymer ?
#
loop_
_entity_poly.entity_id
_entity_poly.type
_entity_poly.pdbx_seq_one_letter_code
_entity_poly.pdbx_strand_id
1 'polypeptide(L)'
;TLIGLSNVSHGAPAQNRALINRVFLVLAMGAGLDAVIVDSFDSDTVGVCNMLKAQKALSGLDDLYINLYNMANSLGELEDVKYDSGDKEQSAVYKTAQILLNKEIYSHSYIG
;
A
#
# COMPACT_ATOMS: atom_id res chain seq x y z
N THR A 1 0.38 -10.70 -14.87
CA THR A 1 0.59 -9.36 -15.49
C THR A 1 1.82 -8.70 -14.88
N LEU A 2 2.55 -7.84 -15.61
CA LEU A 2 3.79 -7.21 -15.13
C LEU A 2 3.64 -5.68 -15.18
N ILE A 3 3.76 -4.99 -14.04
CA ILE A 3 3.55 -3.53 -13.91
C ILE A 3 4.79 -2.89 -13.30
N GLY A 4 5.24 -1.76 -13.85
CA GLY A 4 6.32 -0.95 -13.28
C GLY A 4 5.80 0.06 -12.26
N LEU A 5 6.25 -0.07 -11.01
CA LEU A 5 5.85 0.79 -9.88
C LEU A 5 6.22 2.27 -10.09
N SER A 6 7.32 2.55 -10.79
CA SER A 6 7.83 3.90 -11.01
C SER A 6 6.94 4.81 -11.86
N ASN A 7 6.05 4.24 -12.67
CA ASN A 7 5.09 5.02 -13.47
C ASN A 7 3.90 5.51 -12.65
N VAL A 8 3.51 4.76 -11.61
CA VAL A 8 2.36 5.10 -10.73
C VAL A 8 2.66 6.34 -9.88
N SER A 9 3.93 6.57 -9.53
CA SER A 9 4.35 7.64 -8.62
C SER A 9 5.11 8.79 -9.30
N HIS A 10 5.03 8.89 -10.64
CA HIS A 10 5.63 9.98 -11.40
C HIS A 10 5.05 11.33 -10.97
N GLY A 11 5.92 12.33 -10.68
CA GLY A 11 5.52 13.64 -10.16
C GLY A 11 5.32 13.77 -8.65
N ALA A 12 5.26 12.68 -7.87
CA ALA A 12 5.17 12.75 -6.40
C ALA A 12 6.54 13.01 -5.73
N PRO A 13 6.59 13.69 -4.57
CA PRO A 13 7.81 13.84 -3.75
C PRO A 13 8.45 12.49 -3.42
N ALA A 14 9.78 12.42 -3.36
CA ALA A 14 10.52 11.16 -3.20
C ALA A 14 10.07 10.33 -1.98
N GLN A 15 9.73 10.97 -0.87
CA GLN A 15 9.21 10.32 0.33
C GLN A 15 7.82 9.69 0.10
N ASN A 16 6.96 10.37 -0.68
CA ASN A 16 5.62 9.86 -1.00
C ASN A 16 5.70 8.74 -2.04
N ARG A 17 6.71 8.73 -2.92
CA ARG A 17 6.91 7.65 -3.91
C ARG A 17 7.11 6.29 -3.26
N ALA A 18 7.94 6.21 -2.22
CA ALA A 18 8.18 4.95 -1.53
C ALA A 18 6.89 4.40 -0.91
N LEU A 19 6.12 5.26 -0.23
CA LEU A 19 4.83 4.89 0.36
C LEU A 19 3.81 4.47 -0.70
N ILE A 20 3.65 5.24 -1.78
CA ILE A 20 2.74 4.94 -2.89
C ILE A 20 3.09 3.57 -3.51
N ASN A 21 4.37 3.33 -3.80
CA ASN A 21 4.82 2.09 -4.40
C ASN A 21 4.53 0.88 -3.49
N ARG A 22 4.73 1.04 -2.17
CA ARG A 22 4.48 -0.01 -1.18
C ARG A 22 3.00 -0.33 -1.04
N VAL A 23 2.14 0.68 -0.94
CA VAL A 23 0.68 0.48 -0.84
C VAL A 23 0.14 -0.11 -2.14
N PHE A 24 0.62 0.38 -3.30
CA PHE A 24 0.23 -0.19 -4.60
C PHE A 24 0.63 -1.65 -4.72
N LEU A 25 1.84 -2.03 -4.28
CA LEU A 25 2.29 -3.42 -4.24
C LEU A 25 1.33 -4.30 -3.42
N VAL A 26 0.92 -3.85 -2.22
CA VAL A 26 -0.01 -4.60 -1.37
C VAL A 26 -1.35 -4.84 -2.08
N LEU A 27 -1.93 -3.79 -2.67
CA LEU A 27 -3.19 -3.88 -3.41
C LEU A 27 -3.04 -4.78 -4.64
N ALA A 28 -1.94 -4.65 -5.39
CA ALA A 28 -1.68 -5.46 -6.57
C ALA A 28 -1.48 -6.95 -6.23
N MET A 29 -0.76 -7.26 -5.15
CA MET A 29 -0.61 -8.63 -4.67
C MET A 29 -1.97 -9.22 -4.27
N GLY A 30 -2.82 -8.45 -3.58
CA GLY A 30 -4.18 -8.88 -3.24
C GLY A 30 -5.04 -9.12 -4.49
N ALA A 31 -4.89 -8.30 -5.53
CA ALA A 31 -5.58 -8.47 -6.81
C ALA A 31 -5.06 -9.65 -7.67
N GLY A 32 -4.14 -10.47 -7.15
CA GLY A 32 -3.63 -11.67 -7.83
C GLY A 32 -2.44 -11.42 -8.76
N LEU A 33 -1.66 -10.34 -8.55
CA LEU A 33 -0.48 -10.07 -9.36
C LEU A 33 0.68 -11.03 -9.02
N ASP A 34 1.15 -11.79 -10.02
CA ASP A 34 2.18 -12.82 -9.84
C ASP A 34 3.61 -12.29 -9.58
N ALA A 35 3.92 -11.08 -10.06
CA ALA A 35 5.25 -10.49 -9.95
C ALA A 35 5.24 -8.95 -10.04
N VAL A 36 6.10 -8.31 -9.24
CA VAL A 36 6.33 -6.86 -9.24
C VAL A 36 7.83 -6.58 -9.30
N ILE A 37 8.23 -5.60 -10.11
CA ILE A 37 9.60 -5.06 -10.10
C ILE A 37 9.65 -3.96 -9.04
N VAL A 38 10.23 -4.30 -7.89
CA VAL A 38 10.50 -3.41 -6.75
C VAL A 38 11.98 -3.01 -6.78
N ASP A 39 12.28 -1.78 -6.34
CA ASP A 39 13.65 -1.39 -6.04
C ASP A 39 14.19 -2.23 -4.86
N SER A 40 15.20 -3.06 -5.10
CA SER A 40 15.78 -3.95 -4.09
C SER A 40 16.42 -3.23 -2.91
N PHE A 41 16.70 -1.92 -3.03
CA PHE A 41 17.22 -1.11 -1.93
C PHE A 41 16.13 -0.55 -1.00
N ASP A 42 14.84 -0.74 -1.33
CA ASP A 42 13.72 -0.39 -0.46
C ASP A 42 13.42 -1.54 0.52
N SER A 43 14.16 -1.54 1.63
CA SER A 43 14.10 -2.57 2.68
C SER A 43 12.70 -2.74 3.26
N ASP A 44 11.94 -1.66 3.35
CA ASP A 44 10.61 -1.69 3.93
C ASP A 44 9.61 -2.35 2.98
N THR A 45 9.69 -2.03 1.68
CA THR A 45 8.83 -2.65 0.67
C THR A 45 9.13 -4.15 0.55
N VAL A 46 10.41 -4.55 0.64
CA VAL A 46 10.80 -5.96 0.75
C VAL A 46 10.25 -6.60 2.03
N GLY A 47 10.31 -5.89 3.17
CA GLY A 47 9.76 -6.32 4.45
C GLY A 47 8.26 -6.62 4.38
N VAL A 48 7.47 -5.69 3.83
CA VAL A 48 6.02 -5.88 3.62
C VAL A 48 5.75 -7.06 2.69
N CYS A 49 6.52 -7.20 1.61
CA CYS A 49 6.42 -8.36 0.70
C CYS A 49 6.58 -9.70 1.44
N ASN A 50 7.58 -9.80 2.30
CA ASN A 50 7.84 -11.01 3.08
C ASN A 50 6.77 -11.25 4.13
N MET A 51 6.30 -10.19 4.79
CA MET A 51 5.21 -10.25 5.76
C MET A 51 3.91 -10.74 5.11
N LEU A 52 3.54 -10.21 3.94
CA LEU A 52 2.33 -10.64 3.20
C LEU A 52 2.41 -12.09 2.75
N LYS A 53 3.59 -12.56 2.31
CA LYS A 53 3.82 -13.98 1.97
C LYS A 53 3.70 -14.89 3.19
N ALA A 54 4.17 -14.42 4.35
CA ALA A 54 4.09 -15.17 5.60
C ALA A 54 2.71 -15.05 6.29
N GLN A 55 1.86 -14.12 5.84
CA GLN A 55 0.57 -13.78 6.46
C GLN A 55 0.68 -13.60 7.98
N LYS A 56 1.74 -12.92 8.43
CA LYS A 56 2.06 -12.76 9.85
C LYS A 56 2.37 -11.33 10.20
N ALA A 57 1.42 -10.66 10.84
CA ALA A 57 1.62 -9.33 11.41
C ALA A 57 2.50 -9.37 12.66
N LEU A 58 3.40 -8.38 12.78
CA LEU A 58 4.21 -8.15 13.97
C LEU A 58 3.90 -6.79 14.62
N SER A 59 3.12 -5.95 13.95
CA SER A 59 2.72 -4.61 14.35
C SER A 59 1.32 -4.27 13.85
N GLY A 60 0.67 -3.25 14.43
CA GLY A 60 -0.64 -2.76 13.95
C GLY A 60 -0.59 -2.21 12.52
N LEU A 61 0.58 -1.73 12.07
CA LEU A 61 0.80 -1.34 10.68
C LEU A 61 0.80 -2.55 9.74
N ASP A 62 1.37 -3.68 10.16
CA ASP A 62 1.33 -4.92 9.39
C ASP A 62 -0.10 -5.44 9.26
N ASP A 63 -0.89 -5.35 10.33
CA ASP A 63 -2.31 -5.71 10.31
C ASP A 63 -3.07 -4.89 9.25
N LEU A 64 -2.80 -3.59 9.14
CA LEU A 64 -3.38 -2.75 8.10
C LEU A 64 -3.00 -3.24 6.69
N TYR A 65 -1.74 -3.54 6.44
CA TYR A 65 -1.32 -4.06 5.13
C TYR A 65 -1.98 -5.40 4.80
N ILE A 66 -2.11 -6.31 5.76
CA ILE A 66 -2.83 -7.59 5.58
C ILE A 66 -4.32 -7.33 5.30
N ASN A 67 -4.95 -6.39 6.00
CA ASN A 67 -6.35 -6.04 5.77
C ASN A 67 -6.56 -5.47 4.36
N LEU A 68 -5.66 -4.59 3.88
CA LEU A 68 -5.69 -4.06 2.52
C LEU A 68 -5.49 -5.16 1.47
N TYR A 69 -4.55 -6.08 1.71
CA TYR A 69 -4.33 -7.23 0.85
C TYR A 69 -5.60 -8.10 0.74
N ASN A 70 -6.21 -8.41 1.89
CA ASN A 70 -7.41 -9.23 1.95
C ASN A 70 -8.60 -8.54 1.28
N MET A 71 -8.76 -7.23 1.47
CA MET A 71 -9.78 -6.42 0.80
C MET A 71 -9.60 -6.48 -0.72
N ALA A 72 -8.38 -6.29 -1.23
CA ALA A 72 -8.12 -6.37 -2.67
C ALA A 72 -8.38 -7.78 -3.23
N ASN A 73 -8.08 -8.82 -2.44
CA ASN A 73 -8.34 -10.21 -2.81
C ASN A 73 -9.82 -10.60 -2.79
N SER A 74 -10.62 -10.01 -1.90
CA SER A 74 -12.07 -10.26 -1.81
C SER A 74 -12.92 -9.32 -2.66
N LEU A 75 -12.31 -8.38 -3.39
CA LEU A 75 -12.99 -7.27 -4.07
C LEU A 75 -13.89 -6.47 -3.11
N GLY A 76 -13.40 -6.30 -1.87
CA GLY A 76 -14.10 -5.55 -0.83
C GLY A 76 -13.99 -4.04 -1.00
N GLU A 77 -14.64 -3.32 -0.09
CA GLU A 77 -14.61 -1.86 -0.03
C GLU A 77 -13.55 -1.38 0.97
N LEU A 78 -12.93 -0.23 0.71
CA LEU A 78 -11.86 0.32 1.55
C LEU A 78 -12.40 0.81 2.91
N GLU A 79 -13.67 1.19 2.95
CA GLU A 79 -14.37 1.69 4.13
C GLU A 79 -14.51 0.62 5.22
N ASP A 80 -14.44 -0.66 4.85
CA ASP A 80 -14.46 -1.80 5.78
C ASP A 80 -13.08 -2.15 6.36
N VAL A 81 -12.01 -1.54 5.82
CA VAL A 81 -10.64 -1.79 6.27
C VAL A 81 -10.39 -1.12 7.61
N LYS A 82 -10.10 -1.94 8.62
CA LYS A 82 -9.77 -1.47 9.96
C LYS A 82 -8.34 -0.94 10.01
N TYR A 83 -8.19 0.27 10.55
CA TYR A 83 -6.91 0.90 10.86
C TYR A 83 -7.04 1.80 12.09
N ASP A 84 -5.93 2.11 12.74
CA ASP A 84 -5.87 3.08 13.84
C ASP A 84 -5.63 4.49 13.29
N SER A 85 -6.65 5.35 13.39
CA SER A 85 -6.57 6.76 12.99
C SER A 85 -5.69 7.62 13.91
N GLY A 86 -5.31 7.11 15.09
CA GLY A 86 -4.36 7.77 16.00
C GLY A 86 -2.91 7.57 15.59
N ASP A 87 -2.63 6.55 14.77
CA ASP A 87 -1.30 6.26 14.24
C ASP A 87 -1.08 6.98 12.90
N LYS A 88 -0.04 7.84 12.86
CA LYS A 88 0.30 8.64 11.68
C LYS A 88 0.72 7.78 10.50
N GLU A 89 1.40 6.66 10.74
CA GLU A 89 1.87 5.78 9.66
C GLU A 89 0.70 5.01 9.04
N GLN A 90 -0.20 4.48 9.88
CA GLN A 90 -1.41 3.81 9.41
C GLN A 90 -2.33 4.77 8.65
N SER A 91 -2.48 6.00 9.15
CA SER A 91 -3.26 7.04 8.47
C SER A 91 -2.66 7.39 7.10
N ALA A 92 -1.34 7.49 6.99
CA ALA A 92 -0.67 7.75 5.72
C ALA A 92 -0.87 6.60 4.72
N VAL A 93 -0.79 5.35 5.17
CA VAL A 93 -1.07 4.15 4.35
C VAL A 93 -2.52 4.14 3.87
N TYR A 94 -3.47 4.35 4.78
CA TYR A 94 -4.90 4.35 4.46
C TYR A 94 -5.25 5.44 3.44
N LYS A 95 -4.81 6.68 3.66
CA LYS A 95 -5.02 7.78 2.71
C LYS A 95 -4.38 7.50 1.34
N THR A 96 -3.22 6.87 1.34
CA THR A 96 -2.58 6.46 0.08
C THR A 96 -3.41 5.41 -0.66
N ALA A 97 -4.03 4.47 0.05
CA ALA A 97 -4.97 3.52 -0.54
C ALA A 97 -6.22 4.21 -1.11
N GLN A 98 -6.77 5.23 -0.43
CA GLN A 98 -7.90 6.02 -0.94
C GLN A 98 -7.60 6.66 -2.30
N ILE A 99 -6.41 7.23 -2.45
CA ILE A 99 -5.96 7.82 -3.71
C ILE A 99 -5.79 6.76 -4.79
N LEU A 100 -5.14 5.64 -4.47
CA LEU A 100 -4.88 4.57 -5.43
C LEU A 100 -6.16 3.88 -5.93
N LEU A 101 -7.20 3.81 -5.08
CA LEU A 101 -8.52 3.29 -5.42
C LEU A 101 -9.47 4.35 -5.98
N ASN A 102 -8.96 5.55 -6.30
CA ASN A 102 -9.71 6.67 -6.86
C ASN A 102 -10.93 7.10 -6.01
N LYS A 103 -10.84 6.89 -4.69
CA LYS A 103 -11.85 7.31 -3.69
C LYS A 103 -11.65 8.78 -3.28
N GLU A 104 -10.41 9.28 -3.38
CA GLU A 104 -10.07 10.69 -3.17
C GLU A 104 -9.20 11.23 -4.32
N ILE A 105 -9.34 12.52 -4.62
CA ILE A 105 -8.51 13.21 -5.63
C ILE A 105 -7.13 13.49 -5.04
N TYR A 106 -6.07 13.10 -5.75
CA TYR A 106 -4.69 13.36 -5.35
C TYR A 106 -4.41 14.86 -5.13
N SER A 107 -3.81 15.20 -4.00
CA SER A 107 -3.25 16.53 -3.70
C SER A 107 -1.83 16.36 -3.14
N HIS A 108 -0.90 17.27 -3.46
CA HIS A 108 0.48 17.23 -2.94
C HIS A 108 0.59 17.24 -1.41
N SER A 109 -0.50 17.59 -0.70
CA SER A 109 -0.59 17.65 0.76
C SER A 109 -1.53 16.62 1.38
N TYR A 110 -1.89 15.53 0.67
CA TYR A 110 -2.90 14.59 1.16
C TYR A 110 -2.55 13.90 2.50
N ILE A 111 -1.25 13.77 2.80
CA ILE A 111 -0.74 13.16 4.04
C ILE A 111 -0.85 14.12 5.26
N GLY A 112 -1.13 15.40 5.02
CA GLY A 112 -1.24 16.44 6.05
C GLY A 112 -2.23 16.16 7.17
#